data_AF-A0A5C3L126-F1
#
_entry.id   AF-A0A5C3L126-F1
#
_cell.length_a   1.000
_cell.length_b   1.000
_cell.length_c   1.000
_cell.angle_alpha   90.00
_cell.angle_beta   90.00
_cell.angle_gamma   90.00
#
_symmetry.space_group_name_H-M   'P 1'
#
loop_
_entity.id
_entity.type
_entity.pdbx_description
1 polymer ?
#
loop_
_entity_poly.entity_id
_entity_poly.type
_entity_poly.pdbx_seq_one_letter_code
_entity_poly.pdbx_strand_id
1 'polypeptide(L)'
;MLEESKLLQRWLLKYNDQRWADNKACLTTKLEEQGWAEELKGRDIEKTFWKITYVEKLLNKRFVSLDWSKVNQRISGILEPMKRERLIKERKQLVDKRLVILTSYYVKYAEQILLPNIVAPMPVLLEDPDIKNIIEDLPAETAEDAILEALNNYVVTKLPETTQRWLDHIDDTLISILKEAAEKENTSEDFTVPLTLDLATSYFYCGCSKMHSSRVPVHECTHGTTYGNRERLVDAREIMKFDKKASKEASSIVIMVGKDPKTTTIAEMDELDPIFECVNCRRFGGPVKGPKMINWRGAVSGS
;
A
#
# COMPACT_ATOMS: atom_id res chain seq x y z
N MET A 1 13.03 -56.10 44.21
CA MET A 1 12.31 -56.25 42.91
C MET A 1 11.60 -54.97 42.45
N LEU A 2 10.50 -54.52 43.08
CA LEU A 2 9.77 -53.31 42.62
C LEU A 2 10.57 -52.00 42.77
N GLU A 3 11.43 -51.91 43.79
CA GLU A 3 12.23 -50.72 44.08
C GLU A 3 13.47 -50.60 43.16
N GLU A 4 14.14 -51.71 42.88
CA GLU A 4 15.28 -51.77 41.96
C GLU A 4 14.88 -51.43 40.51
N SER A 5 13.70 -51.88 40.08
CA SER A 5 13.14 -51.52 38.77
C SER A 5 12.93 -50.02 38.63
N LYS A 6 12.39 -49.36 39.67
CA LYS A 6 12.20 -47.90 39.69
C LYS A 6 13.53 -47.14 39.67
N LEU A 7 14.54 -47.63 40.36
CA LEU A 7 15.89 -47.03 40.35
C LEU A 7 16.55 -47.13 38.98
N LEU A 8 16.46 -48.29 38.33
CA LEU A 8 17.00 -48.48 36.98
C LEU A 8 16.30 -47.58 35.95
N GLN A 9 14.96 -47.46 36.02
CA GLN A 9 14.21 -46.55 35.14
C GLN A 9 14.61 -45.09 35.32
N ARG A 10 14.74 -44.61 36.57
CA ARG A 10 15.19 -43.24 36.85
C ARG A 10 16.61 -42.99 36.34
N TRP A 11 17.51 -43.95 36.52
CA TRP A 11 18.88 -43.85 36.02
C TRP A 11 18.90 -43.79 34.48
N LEU A 12 18.11 -44.64 33.81
CA LEU A 12 18.02 -44.66 32.35
C LEU A 12 17.48 -43.35 31.78
N LEU A 13 16.47 -42.76 32.41
CA LEU A 13 15.93 -41.45 32.04
C LEU A 13 17.01 -40.37 32.15
N LYS A 14 17.65 -40.24 33.32
CA LYS A 14 18.75 -39.28 33.53
C LYS A 14 19.90 -39.46 32.55
N TYR A 15 20.26 -40.71 32.28
CA TYR A 15 21.32 -41.04 31.33
C TYR A 15 20.94 -40.63 29.89
N ASN A 16 19.71 -40.89 29.47
CA ASN A 16 19.22 -40.49 28.16
C ASN A 16 19.13 -38.96 28.03
N ASP A 17 18.67 -38.26 29.07
CA ASP A 17 18.59 -36.80 29.11
C ASP A 17 19.98 -36.17 29.00
N GLN A 18 20.96 -36.67 29.77
CA GLN A 18 22.34 -36.20 29.70
C GLN A 18 22.95 -36.45 28.32
N ARG A 19 22.78 -37.66 27.77
CA ARG A 19 23.28 -38.00 26.43
C ARG A 19 22.65 -37.12 25.36
N TRP A 20 21.35 -36.84 25.48
CA TRP A 20 20.64 -35.96 24.56
C TRP A 20 21.22 -34.54 24.62
N ALA A 21 21.48 -34.03 25.83
CA ALA A 21 22.10 -32.72 26.04
C ALA A 21 23.51 -32.64 25.45
N ASP A 22 24.36 -33.65 25.69
CA ASP A 22 25.72 -33.71 25.17
C ASP A 22 25.74 -33.78 23.63
N ASN A 23 24.88 -34.61 23.05
CA ASN A 23 24.73 -34.73 21.60
C ASN A 23 24.20 -33.44 20.98
N LYS A 24 23.25 -32.77 21.64
CA LYS A 24 22.74 -31.48 21.18
C LYS A 24 23.83 -30.42 21.22
N ALA A 25 24.60 -30.33 22.30
CA ALA A 25 25.72 -29.40 22.39
C ALA A 25 26.76 -29.65 21.29
N CYS A 26 27.15 -30.91 21.08
CA CYS A 26 28.10 -31.28 20.02
C CYS A 26 27.57 -30.93 18.62
N LEU A 27 26.29 -31.21 18.36
CA LEU A 27 25.68 -30.86 17.08
C LEU A 27 25.61 -29.34 16.89
N THR A 28 25.22 -28.59 17.92
CA THR A 28 25.19 -27.13 17.90
C THR A 28 26.55 -26.56 17.56
N THR A 29 27.62 -26.96 18.26
CA THR A 29 28.98 -26.47 17.99
C THR A 29 29.40 -26.72 16.55
N LYS A 30 29.15 -27.93 16.01
CA LYS A 30 29.49 -28.22 14.61
C LYS A 30 28.70 -27.39 13.60
N LEU A 31 27.43 -27.10 13.88
CA LEU A 31 26.61 -26.27 13.02
C LEU A 31 27.03 -24.79 13.11
N GLU A 32 27.41 -24.31 14.29
CA GLU A 32 27.97 -22.98 14.48
C GLU A 32 29.28 -22.78 13.70
N GLU A 33 30.18 -23.77 13.74
CA GLU A 33 31.42 -23.79 12.93
C GLU A 33 31.16 -23.71 11.42
N GLN A 34 29.97 -24.12 10.97
CA GLN A 34 29.53 -24.06 9.58
C GLN A 34 28.71 -22.80 9.25
N GLY A 35 28.58 -21.86 10.19
CA GLY A 35 27.89 -20.59 9.99
C GLY A 35 26.37 -20.65 10.22
N TRP A 36 25.86 -21.69 10.91
CA TRP A 36 24.45 -21.80 11.29
C TRP A 36 24.13 -21.19 12.66
N ALA A 37 25.07 -20.45 13.26
CA ALA A 37 24.91 -19.90 14.61
C ALA A 37 23.66 -19.02 14.74
N GLU A 38 23.34 -18.19 13.73
CA GLU A 38 22.18 -17.30 13.77
C GLU A 38 20.84 -18.05 13.66
N GLU A 39 20.80 -19.14 12.89
CA GLU A 39 19.61 -19.97 12.78
C GLU A 39 19.30 -20.66 14.12
N LEU A 40 20.34 -21.03 14.88
CA LEU A 40 20.21 -21.74 16.16
C LEU A 40 19.86 -20.83 17.35
N LYS A 41 19.98 -19.51 17.25
CA LYS A 41 19.65 -18.56 18.33
C LYS A 41 18.15 -18.26 18.47
N GLY A 42 17.34 -18.58 17.46
CA GLY A 42 15.92 -18.21 17.41
C GLY A 42 15.04 -19.00 18.38
N ARG A 43 14.07 -18.34 19.05
CA ARG A 43 13.09 -19.00 19.95
C ARG A 43 12.28 -20.13 19.27
N ASP A 44 12.16 -20.07 17.94
CA ASP A 44 11.43 -21.07 17.16
C ASP A 44 12.23 -22.37 16.97
N ILE A 45 13.57 -22.37 17.13
CA ILE A 45 14.43 -23.54 16.96
C ILE A 45 14.07 -24.67 17.95
N GLU A 46 13.78 -24.32 19.20
CA GLU A 46 13.42 -25.25 20.29
C GLU A 46 12.07 -25.91 20.08
N LYS A 47 11.18 -25.24 19.33
CA LYS A 47 9.85 -25.75 19.06
C LYS A 47 9.78 -26.51 17.75
N THR A 48 10.68 -26.24 16.81
CA THR A 48 10.63 -26.76 15.44
C THR A 48 11.80 -27.71 15.19
N PHE A 49 13.01 -27.19 14.97
CA PHE A 49 14.18 -27.93 14.52
C PHE A 49 14.54 -29.14 15.38
N TRP A 50 14.67 -28.96 16.70
CA TRP A 50 15.08 -30.05 17.60
C TRP A 50 14.02 -31.15 17.74
N LYS A 51 12.77 -30.88 17.34
CA LYS A 51 11.65 -31.82 17.34
C LYS A 51 11.41 -32.47 15.98
N ILE A 52 12.16 -32.09 14.94
CA ILE A 52 12.09 -32.77 13.65
C ILE A 52 12.53 -34.21 13.87
N THR A 53 11.69 -35.17 13.45
CA THR A 53 11.89 -36.61 13.72
C THR A 53 13.29 -37.09 13.35
N TYR A 54 13.89 -36.55 12.28
CA TYR A 54 15.26 -36.88 11.90
C TYR A 54 16.29 -36.40 12.94
N VAL A 55 16.19 -35.15 13.39
CA VAL A 55 17.09 -34.53 14.37
C VAL A 55 16.92 -35.19 15.74
N GLU A 56 15.69 -35.43 16.17
CA GLU A 56 15.42 -36.13 17.43
C GLU A 56 16.00 -37.56 17.43
N LYS A 57 15.84 -38.31 16.33
CA LYS A 57 16.45 -39.64 16.18
C LYS A 57 17.97 -39.57 16.16
N LEU A 58 18.55 -38.51 15.61
CA LEU A 58 19.98 -38.27 15.59
C LEU A 58 20.52 -38.05 17.00
N LEU A 59 19.86 -37.20 17.80
CA LEU A 59 20.23 -36.90 19.18
C LEU A 59 20.09 -38.09 20.12
N ASN A 60 19.24 -39.07 19.78
CA ASN A 60 19.11 -40.32 20.53
C ASN A 60 20.17 -41.38 20.17
N LYS A 61 20.95 -41.19 19.10
CA LYS A 61 22.04 -42.09 18.70
C LYS A 61 23.38 -41.64 19.27
N ARG A 62 24.34 -42.56 19.41
CA ARG A 62 25.70 -42.21 19.82
C ARG A 62 26.37 -41.42 18.69
N PHE A 63 26.72 -40.15 18.94
CA PHE A 63 27.16 -39.23 17.89
C PHE A 63 28.54 -39.60 17.30
N VAL A 64 29.41 -40.24 18.09
CA VAL A 64 30.79 -40.63 17.73
C VAL A 64 30.88 -41.56 16.51
N SER A 65 29.83 -42.30 16.19
CA SER A 65 29.84 -43.29 15.09
C SER A 65 29.18 -42.79 13.79
N LEU A 66 28.79 -41.52 13.74
CA LEU A 66 28.03 -40.99 12.60
C LEU A 66 28.96 -40.39 11.54
N ASP A 67 28.69 -40.74 10.28
CA ASP A 67 29.27 -40.08 9.12
C ASP A 67 28.76 -38.62 9.06
N TRP A 68 29.57 -37.70 9.57
CA TRP A 68 29.22 -36.28 9.67
C TRP A 68 28.84 -35.69 8.31
N SER A 69 29.44 -36.14 7.21
CA SER A 69 29.11 -35.64 5.88
C SER A 69 27.64 -35.88 5.52
N LYS A 70 27.15 -37.11 5.77
CA LYS A 70 25.74 -37.48 5.55
C LYS A 70 24.78 -36.77 6.50
N VAL A 71 25.18 -36.60 7.76
CA VAL A 71 24.39 -35.89 8.76
C VAL A 71 24.27 -34.42 8.38
N ASN A 72 25.41 -33.80 8.05
CA ASN A 72 25.50 -32.40 7.65
C ASN A 72 24.60 -32.12 6.45
N GLN A 73 24.74 -32.88 5.36
CA GLN A 73 23.92 -32.68 4.15
C GLN A 73 22.41 -32.66 4.46
N ARG A 74 21.94 -33.57 5.31
CA ARG A 74 20.53 -33.64 5.70
C ARG A 74 20.12 -32.49 6.61
N ILE A 75 20.96 -32.11 7.56
CA ILE A 75 20.67 -30.98 8.45
C ILE A 75 20.69 -29.66 7.70
N SER A 76 21.67 -29.43 6.82
CA SER A 76 21.71 -28.24 5.95
C SER A 76 20.44 -28.15 5.10
N GLY A 77 19.97 -29.26 4.52
CA GLY A 77 18.71 -29.28 3.77
C GLY A 77 17.47 -28.93 4.61
N ILE A 78 17.51 -29.08 5.93
CA ILE A 78 16.46 -28.65 6.86
C ILE A 78 16.64 -27.17 7.25
N LEU A 79 17.86 -26.76 7.57
CA LEU A 79 18.16 -25.39 8.03
C LEU A 79 18.08 -24.36 6.91
N GLU A 80 18.34 -24.72 5.67
CA GLU A 80 18.27 -23.82 4.52
C GLU A 80 16.86 -23.20 4.31
N PRO A 81 15.75 -23.97 4.25
CA PRO A 81 14.42 -23.40 4.24
C PRO A 81 14.14 -22.47 5.43
N MET A 82 14.58 -22.85 6.64
CA MET A 82 14.39 -22.04 7.85
C MET A 82 15.15 -20.71 7.76
N LYS A 83 16.38 -20.73 7.25
CA LYS A 83 17.18 -19.53 6.98
C LYS A 83 16.49 -18.63 5.97
N ARG A 84 15.98 -19.18 4.87
CA ARG A 84 15.22 -18.41 3.86
C ARG A 84 14.00 -17.73 4.47
N GLU A 85 13.21 -18.45 5.26
CA GLU A 85 12.03 -17.91 5.93
C GLU A 85 12.39 -16.81 6.93
N ARG A 86 13.44 -17.01 7.74
CA ARG A 86 13.96 -15.97 8.65
C ARG A 86 14.36 -14.72 7.88
N LEU A 87 15.16 -14.85 6.82
CA LEU A 87 15.62 -13.72 6.02
C LEU A 87 14.46 -12.96 5.36
N ILE A 88 13.43 -13.66 4.87
CA ILE A 88 12.20 -13.02 4.35
C ILE A 88 11.50 -12.23 5.45
N LYS A 89 11.38 -12.81 6.65
CA LYS A 89 10.75 -12.15 7.81
C LYS A 89 11.55 -10.93 8.27
N GLU A 90 12.87 -11.05 8.37
CA GLU A 90 13.78 -9.95 8.74
C GLU A 90 13.72 -8.83 7.70
N ARG A 91 13.76 -9.17 6.40
CA ARG A 91 13.60 -8.21 5.30
C ARG A 91 12.26 -7.50 5.39
N LYS A 92 11.17 -8.23 5.61
CA LYS A 92 9.84 -7.64 5.78
C LYS A 92 9.79 -6.68 6.96
N GLN A 93 10.31 -7.09 8.12
CA GLN A 93 10.36 -6.24 9.31
C GLN A 93 11.20 -4.97 9.09
N LEU A 94 12.29 -5.07 8.34
CA LEU A 94 13.11 -3.93 7.96
C LEU A 94 12.34 -2.95 7.06
N VAL A 95 11.67 -3.47 6.02
CA VAL A 95 10.81 -2.68 5.12
C VAL A 95 9.69 -1.99 5.92
N ASP A 96 8.98 -2.74 6.78
CA ASP A 96 7.90 -2.20 7.62
C ASP A 96 8.41 -1.05 8.51
N LYS A 97 9.59 -1.19 9.13
CA LYS A 97 10.21 -0.11 9.93
C LYS A 97 10.49 1.13 9.08
N ARG A 98 11.07 0.96 7.90
CA ARG A 98 11.40 2.08 6.99
C ARG A 98 10.13 2.77 6.46
N LEU A 99 9.06 2.01 6.19
CA LEU A 99 7.76 2.55 5.78
C LEU A 99 7.11 3.40 6.88
N VAL A 100 7.23 3.00 8.16
CA VAL A 100 6.76 3.82 9.29
C VAL A 100 7.47 5.18 9.33
N ILE A 101 8.79 5.19 9.08
CA ILE A 101 9.58 6.42 9.01
C ILE A 101 9.11 7.30 7.84
N LEU A 102 9.03 6.75 6.62
CA LEU A 102 8.55 7.47 5.44
C LEU A 102 7.16 8.07 5.67
N THR A 103 6.23 7.27 6.23
CA THR A 103 4.87 7.71 6.55
C THR A 103 4.87 8.91 7.49
N SER A 104 5.76 8.92 8.49
CA SER A 104 5.86 10.04 9.42
C SER A 104 6.35 11.34 8.77
N TYR A 105 7.31 11.27 7.82
CA TYR A 105 7.76 12.44 7.08
C TYR A 105 6.71 12.91 6.07
N TYR A 106 6.06 11.98 5.39
CA TYR A 106 4.99 12.26 4.45
C TYR A 106 3.82 12.99 5.10
N VAL A 107 3.32 12.49 6.24
CA VAL A 107 2.21 13.14 6.97
C VAL A 107 2.59 14.55 7.42
N LYS A 108 3.78 14.73 8.00
CA LYS A 108 4.28 16.06 8.39
C LYS A 108 4.39 17.03 7.22
N TYR A 109 4.83 16.55 6.06
CA TYR A 109 4.90 17.36 4.86
C TYR A 109 3.49 17.73 4.39
N ALA A 110 2.58 16.76 4.28
CA ALA A 110 1.20 16.98 3.83
C ALA A 110 0.43 17.97 4.73
N GLU A 111 0.67 17.96 6.05
CA GLU A 111 0.10 18.92 7.00
C GLU A 111 0.55 20.37 6.76
N GLN A 112 1.71 20.58 6.13
CA GLN A 112 2.24 21.92 5.82
C GLN A 112 1.71 22.47 4.50
N ILE A 113 1.10 21.63 3.67
CA ILE A 113 0.60 22.01 2.36
C ILE A 113 -0.74 22.75 2.53
N LEU A 114 -0.76 24.02 2.11
CA LEU A 114 -1.98 24.81 2.12
C LEU A 114 -2.94 24.31 1.04
N LEU A 115 -4.21 24.14 1.40
CA LEU A 115 -5.28 23.95 0.42
C LEU A 115 -5.29 25.14 -0.56
N PRO A 116 -5.50 24.90 -1.86
CA PRO A 116 -6.00 23.67 -2.48
C PRO A 116 -4.92 22.72 -3.02
N ASN A 117 -3.65 22.90 -2.66
CA ASN A 117 -2.57 22.08 -3.20
C ASN A 117 -2.75 20.60 -2.81
N ILE A 118 -2.46 19.71 -3.75
CA ILE A 118 -2.62 18.26 -3.63
C ILE A 118 -1.23 17.66 -3.54
N VAL A 119 -1.06 16.61 -2.73
CA VAL A 119 0.17 15.81 -2.64
C VAL A 119 -0.10 14.44 -3.24
N ALA A 120 0.87 13.88 -3.96
CA ALA A 120 0.75 12.51 -4.47
C ALA A 120 0.50 11.50 -3.33
N PRO A 121 -0.42 10.56 -3.49
CA PRO A 121 -0.74 9.59 -2.46
C PRO A 121 0.42 8.60 -2.26
N MET A 122 0.51 7.99 -1.07
CA MET A 122 1.62 7.10 -0.68
C MET A 122 1.93 6.01 -1.73
N PRO A 123 0.96 5.33 -2.36
CA PRO A 123 1.27 4.32 -3.36
C PRO A 123 2.03 4.87 -4.59
N VAL A 124 1.84 6.13 -4.96
CA VAL A 124 2.64 6.79 -6.02
C VAL A 124 4.10 6.95 -5.58
N LEU A 125 4.32 7.34 -4.32
CA LEU A 125 5.68 7.48 -3.77
C LEU A 125 6.38 6.13 -3.70
N LEU A 126 5.67 5.07 -3.32
CA LEU A 126 6.22 3.72 -3.24
C LEU A 126 6.60 3.14 -4.60
N GLU A 127 6.07 3.68 -5.71
CA GLU A 127 6.50 3.33 -7.06
C GLU A 127 7.74 4.10 -7.52
N ASP A 128 8.12 5.18 -6.83
CA ASP A 128 9.30 5.97 -7.19
C ASP A 128 10.60 5.18 -6.96
N PRO A 129 11.51 5.09 -7.95
CA PRO A 129 12.75 4.33 -7.83
C PRO A 129 13.63 4.75 -6.65
N ASP A 130 13.67 6.03 -6.30
CA ASP A 130 14.51 6.52 -5.21
C ASP A 130 13.97 6.04 -3.86
N ILE A 131 12.64 6.05 -3.69
CA ILE A 131 11.98 5.49 -2.50
C ILE A 131 12.14 3.98 -2.43
N LYS A 132 11.91 3.26 -3.54
CA LYS A 132 12.13 1.80 -3.58
C LYS A 132 13.56 1.45 -3.17
N ASN A 133 14.55 2.17 -3.69
CA ASN A 133 15.93 1.93 -3.32
C ASN A 133 16.17 2.13 -1.80
N ILE A 134 15.63 3.21 -1.21
CA ILE A 134 15.78 3.48 0.23
C ILE A 134 15.06 2.43 1.10
N ILE A 135 13.82 2.08 0.74
CA ILE A 135 12.97 1.17 1.52
C ILE A 135 13.40 -0.30 1.32
N GLU A 136 13.60 -0.73 0.08
CA GLU A 136 13.74 -2.14 -0.34
C GLU A 136 15.18 -2.58 -0.66
N ASP A 137 16.06 -1.69 -1.13
CA ASP A 137 17.37 -2.14 -1.63
C ASP A 137 18.53 -1.80 -0.70
N LEU A 138 18.40 -0.77 0.15
CA LEU A 138 19.46 -0.45 1.10
C LEU A 138 19.77 -1.65 2.03
N PRO A 139 21.06 -1.95 2.26
CA PRO A 139 21.52 -3.01 3.16
C PRO A 139 20.87 -2.95 4.55
N ALA A 140 20.78 -4.09 5.24
CA ALA A 140 20.20 -4.13 6.58
C ALA A 140 21.08 -3.40 7.61
N GLU A 141 22.37 -3.31 7.33
CA GLU A 141 23.40 -2.68 8.15
C GLU A 141 23.49 -1.16 7.94
N THR A 142 22.73 -0.60 7.01
CA THR A 142 22.68 0.85 6.81
C THR A 142 22.21 1.52 8.10
N ALA A 143 23.00 2.48 8.57
CA ALA A 143 22.73 3.21 9.80
C ALA A 143 21.39 3.96 9.72
N GLU A 144 20.65 3.99 10.82
CA GLU A 144 19.28 4.52 10.87
C GLU A 144 19.24 6.02 10.57
N ASP A 145 20.26 6.78 10.99
CA ASP A 145 20.44 8.20 10.69
C ASP A 145 20.57 8.47 9.19
N ALA A 146 21.33 7.65 8.46
CA ALA A 146 21.43 7.75 7.00
C ALA A 146 20.09 7.48 6.29
N ILE A 147 19.28 6.56 6.81
CA ILE A 147 17.94 6.28 6.29
C ILE A 147 17.00 7.48 6.53
N LEU A 148 17.04 8.04 7.75
CA LEU A 148 16.25 9.22 8.13
C LEU A 148 16.60 10.42 7.24
N GLU A 149 17.89 10.68 7.03
CA GLU A 149 18.36 11.76 6.16
C GLU A 149 17.91 11.56 4.71
N ALA A 150 18.08 10.36 4.15
CA ALA A 150 17.68 10.05 2.78
C ALA A 150 16.17 10.24 2.56
N LEU A 151 15.33 9.73 3.47
CA LEU A 151 13.87 9.87 3.39
C LEU A 151 13.44 11.33 3.57
N ASN A 152 14.03 12.06 4.50
CA ASN A 152 13.74 13.49 4.68
C ASN A 152 14.14 14.29 3.44
N ASN A 153 15.32 14.03 2.88
CA ASN A 153 15.78 14.69 1.66
C ASN A 153 14.85 14.41 0.49
N TYR A 154 14.40 13.16 0.30
CA TYR A 154 13.41 12.83 -0.73
C TYR A 154 12.11 13.61 -0.52
N VAL A 155 11.54 13.61 0.69
CA VAL A 155 10.27 14.29 0.96
C VAL A 155 10.38 15.80 0.73
N VAL A 156 11.50 16.43 1.09
CA VAL A 156 11.69 17.88 0.91
C VAL A 156 11.96 18.25 -0.55
N THR A 157 12.76 17.46 -1.27
CA THR A 157 13.29 17.87 -2.59
C THR A 157 12.61 17.20 -3.77
N LYS A 158 12.14 15.95 -3.62
CA LYS A 158 11.63 15.12 -4.71
C LYS A 158 10.12 14.92 -4.69
N LEU A 159 9.49 14.94 -3.52
CA LEU A 159 8.03 14.82 -3.42
C LEU A 159 7.26 15.87 -4.25
N PRO A 160 7.67 17.15 -4.33
CA PRO A 160 7.00 18.11 -5.23
C PRO A 160 7.05 17.68 -6.70
N GLU A 161 8.23 17.24 -7.18
CA GLU A 161 8.43 16.77 -8.56
C GLU A 161 7.61 15.51 -8.85
N THR A 162 7.59 14.56 -7.91
CA THR A 162 6.79 13.33 -8.00
C THR A 162 5.29 13.64 -7.98
N THR A 163 4.87 14.60 -7.17
CA THR A 163 3.48 15.08 -7.14
C THR A 163 3.07 15.68 -8.47
N GLN A 164 3.91 16.56 -9.05
CA GLN A 164 3.61 17.17 -10.34
C GLN A 164 3.51 16.12 -11.46
N ARG A 165 4.49 15.19 -11.56
CA ARG A 165 4.45 14.10 -12.56
C ARG A 165 3.18 13.27 -12.47
N TRP A 166 2.71 12.99 -11.25
CA TRP A 166 1.48 12.24 -11.04
C TRP A 166 0.23 13.02 -11.44
N LEU A 167 0.16 14.33 -11.12
CA LEU A 167 -0.92 15.19 -11.56
C LEU A 167 -0.96 15.29 -13.10
N ASP A 168 0.18 15.51 -13.74
CA ASP A 168 0.31 15.54 -15.19
C ASP A 168 -0.21 14.24 -15.82
N HIS A 169 0.15 13.09 -15.23
CA HIS A 169 -0.34 11.79 -15.68
C HIS A 169 -1.85 11.62 -15.54
N ILE A 170 -2.46 12.10 -14.45
CA ILE A 170 -3.92 12.11 -14.29
C ILE A 170 -4.55 12.99 -15.37
N ASP A 171 -4.02 14.19 -15.59
CA ASP A 171 -4.56 15.12 -16.57
C ASP A 171 -4.50 14.55 -17.99
N ASP A 172 -3.37 13.98 -18.39
CA ASP A 172 -3.21 13.28 -19.68
C ASP A 172 -4.24 12.16 -19.85
N THR A 173 -4.48 11.40 -18.77
CA THR A 173 -5.45 10.30 -18.75
C THR A 173 -6.87 10.82 -18.93
N LEU A 174 -7.25 11.86 -18.19
CA LEU A 174 -8.58 12.47 -18.28
C LEU A 174 -8.82 13.11 -19.65
N ILE A 175 -7.82 13.77 -20.22
CA ILE A 175 -7.87 14.32 -21.58
C ILE A 175 -8.05 13.20 -22.61
N SER A 176 -7.35 12.07 -22.45
CA SER A 176 -7.55 10.90 -23.33
C SER A 176 -9.00 10.40 -23.25
N ILE A 177 -9.58 10.31 -22.05
CA ILE A 177 -10.97 9.88 -21.86
C ILE A 177 -11.94 10.85 -22.55
N LEU A 178 -11.70 12.17 -22.45
CA LEU A 178 -12.52 13.19 -23.13
C LEU A 178 -12.44 13.08 -24.65
N LYS A 179 -11.26 12.88 -25.22
CA LYS A 179 -11.06 12.69 -26.67
C LYS A 179 -11.81 11.46 -27.17
N GLU A 180 -11.66 10.33 -26.48
CA GLU A 180 -12.39 9.10 -26.82
C GLU A 180 -13.91 9.26 -26.72
N ALA A 181 -14.40 10.01 -25.73
CA ALA A 181 -15.81 10.32 -25.60
C ALA A 181 -16.30 11.24 -26.73
N ALA A 182 -15.52 12.25 -27.10
CA ALA A 182 -15.84 13.16 -28.22
C ALA A 182 -15.92 12.41 -29.56
N GLU A 183 -14.97 11.51 -29.83
CA GLU A 183 -14.97 10.68 -31.04
C GLU A 183 -16.23 9.81 -31.16
N LYS A 184 -16.71 9.25 -30.04
CA LYS A 184 -17.91 8.42 -29.99
C LYS A 184 -19.21 9.23 -30.14
N GLU A 185 -19.19 10.51 -29.78
CA GLU A 185 -20.37 11.37 -29.67
C GLU A 185 -20.56 12.33 -30.85
N ASN A 186 -19.63 12.32 -31.82
CA ASN A 186 -19.63 13.16 -33.04
C ASN A 186 -20.87 13.03 -33.96
N THR A 187 -21.92 12.32 -33.55
CA THR A 187 -23.18 12.18 -34.28
C THR A 187 -24.33 13.05 -33.74
N SER A 188 -24.17 13.72 -32.59
CA SER A 188 -25.26 14.47 -31.94
C SER A 188 -25.00 15.98 -31.96
N GLU A 189 -25.84 16.76 -32.66
CA GLU A 189 -25.73 18.24 -32.72
C GLU A 189 -25.96 18.92 -31.35
N ASP A 190 -26.71 18.29 -30.44
CA ASP A 190 -27.17 18.92 -29.19
C ASP A 190 -26.13 18.95 -28.04
N PHE A 191 -24.96 18.32 -28.18
CA PHE A 191 -23.99 18.25 -27.08
C PHE A 191 -22.54 18.16 -27.56
N THR A 192 -21.69 19.03 -27.04
CA THR A 192 -20.25 19.03 -27.32
C THR A 192 -19.50 18.56 -26.08
N VAL A 193 -18.72 17.47 -26.21
CA VAL A 193 -17.83 17.00 -25.14
C VAL A 193 -16.72 18.05 -24.94
N PRO A 194 -16.44 18.49 -23.69
CA PRO A 194 -15.32 19.39 -23.43
C PRO A 194 -14.00 18.70 -23.77
N LEU A 195 -13.09 19.40 -24.46
CA LEU A 195 -11.77 18.86 -24.82
C LEU A 195 -10.65 19.32 -23.86
N THR A 196 -11.02 20.07 -22.82
CA THR A 196 -10.11 20.61 -21.82
C THR A 196 -10.66 20.36 -20.41
N LEU A 197 -9.77 20.23 -19.41
CA LEU A 197 -10.17 19.91 -18.03
C LEU A 197 -10.60 21.12 -17.22
N ASP A 198 -10.32 22.34 -17.70
CA ASP A 198 -10.61 23.62 -17.05
C ASP A 198 -12.06 24.07 -17.21
N LEU A 199 -12.82 23.52 -18.18
CA LEU A 199 -14.23 23.83 -18.35
C LEU A 199 -15.07 23.31 -17.19
N ALA A 200 -16.03 24.12 -16.74
CA ALA A 200 -16.94 23.77 -15.64
C ALA A 200 -17.83 22.55 -15.95
N THR A 201 -17.81 22.05 -17.18
CA THR A 201 -18.60 20.92 -17.68
C THR A 201 -17.80 19.61 -17.76
N SER A 202 -16.53 19.61 -17.39
CA SER A 202 -15.62 18.44 -17.46
C SER A 202 -15.82 17.47 -16.29
N TYR A 203 -16.90 16.70 -16.35
CA TYR A 203 -17.28 15.73 -15.32
C TYR A 203 -16.98 14.27 -15.68
N PHE A 204 -16.60 13.52 -14.65
CA PHE A 204 -16.25 12.11 -14.73
C PHE A 204 -16.98 11.29 -13.66
N TYR A 205 -17.05 9.98 -13.89
CA TYR A 205 -17.67 9.00 -13.02
C TYR A 205 -16.72 7.83 -12.77
N CYS A 206 -16.59 7.44 -11.50
CA CYS A 206 -15.68 6.38 -11.04
C CYS A 206 -16.42 5.08 -10.61
N GLY A 207 -17.72 4.97 -10.83
CA GLY A 207 -18.53 3.89 -10.26
C GLY A 207 -19.12 4.22 -8.88
N CYS A 208 -18.37 4.90 -8.02
CA CYS A 208 -18.85 5.29 -6.68
C CYS A 208 -19.38 6.74 -6.60
N SER A 209 -18.86 7.66 -7.41
CA SER A 209 -19.28 9.07 -7.38
C SER A 209 -19.06 9.76 -8.72
N LYS A 210 -19.79 10.87 -8.91
CA LYS A 210 -19.65 11.81 -10.03
C LYS A 210 -18.84 13.02 -9.54
N MET A 211 -17.84 13.42 -10.30
CA MET A 211 -16.95 14.50 -9.88
C MET A 211 -16.43 15.31 -11.05
N HIS A 212 -16.14 16.57 -10.80
CA HIS A 212 -15.41 17.42 -11.73
C HIS A 212 -13.95 16.95 -11.85
N SER A 213 -13.32 17.17 -13.01
CA SER A 213 -11.90 16.85 -13.30
C SER A 213 -10.96 17.17 -12.13
N SER A 214 -11.04 18.40 -11.61
CA SER A 214 -10.22 18.90 -10.49
C SER A 214 -10.36 18.13 -9.17
N ARG A 215 -11.42 17.32 -9.00
CA ARG A 215 -11.60 16.47 -7.82
C ARG A 215 -11.16 15.02 -8.05
N VAL A 216 -10.86 14.63 -9.28
CA VAL A 216 -10.36 13.29 -9.59
C VAL A 216 -9.06 12.99 -8.82
N PRO A 217 -8.05 13.87 -8.77
CA PRO A 217 -6.80 13.55 -8.06
C PRO A 217 -6.97 13.40 -6.55
N VAL A 218 -8.06 13.89 -5.93
CA VAL A 218 -8.31 13.71 -4.48
C VAL A 218 -9.30 12.59 -4.18
N HIS A 219 -9.77 11.89 -5.21
CA HIS A 219 -10.77 10.85 -5.05
C HIS A 219 -10.11 9.51 -4.68
N GLU A 220 -10.59 8.88 -3.60
CA GLU A 220 -9.96 7.70 -2.99
C GLU A 220 -9.68 6.55 -3.98
N CYS A 221 -10.56 6.32 -4.96
CA CYS A 221 -10.34 5.26 -5.95
C CYS A 221 -9.12 5.49 -6.85
N THR A 222 -8.66 6.74 -7.00
CA THR A 222 -7.45 7.09 -7.77
C THR A 222 -6.16 6.87 -6.99
N HIS A 223 -6.26 6.64 -5.67
CA HIS A 223 -5.11 6.45 -4.78
C HIS A 223 -4.78 4.96 -4.58
N GLY A 224 -5.55 4.05 -5.19
CA GLY A 224 -5.48 2.61 -4.95
C GLY A 224 -6.47 2.19 -3.85
N THR A 225 -7.31 1.20 -4.14
CA THR A 225 -8.31 0.71 -3.18
C THR A 225 -7.66 -0.18 -2.11
N THR A 226 -8.11 -0.08 -0.87
CA THR A 226 -7.75 -0.99 0.24
C THR A 226 -8.35 -2.40 0.12
N TYR A 227 -8.92 -2.78 -1.03
CA TYR A 227 -9.54 -4.10 -1.23
C TYR A 227 -8.48 -5.20 -1.36
N GLY A 228 -8.01 -5.70 -0.22
CA GLY A 228 -7.28 -6.96 -0.09
C GLY A 228 -5.75 -6.82 -0.11
N ASN A 229 -5.16 -6.33 0.98
CA ASN A 229 -3.74 -6.49 1.39
C ASN A 229 -2.63 -6.17 0.36
N ARG A 230 -2.95 -5.60 -0.80
CA ARG A 230 -1.98 -5.09 -1.77
C ARG A 230 -2.49 -3.75 -2.30
N GLU A 231 -1.85 -2.68 -1.85
CA GLU A 231 -1.97 -1.37 -2.47
C GLU A 231 -1.41 -1.51 -3.90
N ARG A 232 -2.31 -1.55 -4.89
CA ARG A 232 -1.92 -1.40 -6.29
C ARG A 232 -2.47 -0.06 -6.75
N LEU A 233 -1.60 0.75 -7.35
CA LEU A 233 -2.03 1.90 -8.13
C LEU A 233 -2.94 1.42 -9.24
N VAL A 234 -4.20 1.85 -9.19
CA VAL A 234 -5.15 1.64 -10.27
C VAL A 234 -5.02 2.84 -11.20
N ASP A 235 -4.72 2.56 -12.46
CA ASP A 235 -4.68 3.59 -13.49
C ASP A 235 -6.07 4.25 -13.56
N ALA A 236 -6.12 5.59 -13.53
CA ALA A 236 -7.37 6.32 -13.60
C ALA A 236 -8.20 5.91 -14.83
N ARG A 237 -7.56 5.47 -15.92
CA ARG A 237 -8.23 4.98 -17.12
C ARG A 237 -9.07 3.72 -16.89
N GLU A 238 -8.70 2.88 -15.93
CA GLU A 238 -9.43 1.64 -15.62
C GLU A 238 -10.75 1.91 -14.90
N ILE A 239 -10.83 3.01 -14.14
CA ILE A 239 -11.94 3.30 -13.22
C ILE A 239 -12.76 4.53 -13.61
N MET A 240 -12.15 5.50 -14.30
CA MET A 240 -12.80 6.75 -14.68
C MET A 240 -13.46 6.64 -16.06
N LYS A 241 -14.63 7.25 -16.17
CA LYS A 241 -15.36 7.42 -17.43
C LYS A 241 -15.87 8.85 -17.52
N PHE A 242 -15.96 9.39 -18.72
CA PHE A 242 -16.65 10.67 -18.94
C PHE A 242 -18.13 10.53 -18.56
N ASP A 243 -18.65 11.42 -17.73
CA ASP A 243 -20.06 11.42 -17.33
C ASP A 243 -20.84 12.46 -18.14
N LYS A 244 -21.38 12.01 -19.27
CA LYS A 244 -22.21 12.83 -20.15
C LYS A 244 -23.44 13.40 -19.46
N LYS A 245 -24.05 12.67 -18.52
CA LYS A 245 -25.24 13.16 -17.79
C LYS A 245 -24.85 14.31 -16.87
N ALA A 246 -23.82 14.12 -16.06
CA ALA A 246 -23.29 15.15 -15.17
C ALA A 246 -22.79 16.38 -15.95
N SER A 247 -22.14 16.18 -17.10
CA SER A 247 -21.68 17.27 -17.95
C SER A 247 -22.84 18.10 -18.54
N LYS A 248 -23.95 17.47 -18.93
CA LYS A 248 -25.18 18.18 -19.34
C LYS A 248 -25.86 18.93 -18.19
N GLU A 249 -25.87 18.33 -17.00
CA GLU A 249 -26.38 18.97 -15.78
C GLU A 249 -25.55 20.21 -15.42
N ALA A 250 -24.22 20.08 -15.45
CA ALA A 250 -23.30 21.21 -15.28
C ALA A 250 -23.51 22.28 -16.35
N SER A 251 -23.70 21.89 -17.62
CA SER A 251 -23.98 22.84 -18.70
C SER A 251 -25.26 23.64 -18.44
N SER A 252 -26.31 22.97 -17.95
CA SER A 252 -27.58 23.63 -17.58
C SER A 252 -27.38 24.62 -16.43
N ILE A 253 -26.55 24.26 -15.44
CA ILE A 253 -26.21 25.16 -14.32
C ILE A 253 -25.44 26.39 -14.79
N VAL A 254 -24.47 26.22 -15.68
CA VAL A 254 -23.72 27.34 -16.28
C VAL A 254 -24.65 28.28 -17.06
N ILE A 255 -25.60 27.73 -17.84
CA ILE A 255 -26.61 28.53 -18.56
C ILE A 255 -27.52 29.29 -17.60
N MET A 256 -27.95 28.66 -16.50
CA MET A 256 -28.83 29.30 -15.50
C MET A 256 -28.23 30.56 -14.88
N VAL A 257 -26.89 30.63 -14.79
CA VAL A 257 -26.19 31.82 -14.27
C VAL A 257 -25.76 32.79 -15.37
N GLY A 258 -26.27 32.62 -16.60
CA GLY A 258 -26.04 33.53 -17.72
C GLY A 258 -24.66 33.40 -18.37
N LYS A 259 -24.01 32.25 -18.24
CA LYS A 259 -22.67 31.95 -18.77
C LYS A 259 -22.74 30.93 -19.93
N ASP A 260 -21.69 30.86 -20.76
CA ASP A 260 -21.61 29.91 -21.88
C ASP A 260 -20.90 28.61 -21.46
N PRO A 261 -21.57 27.44 -21.45
CA PRO A 261 -20.95 26.17 -21.03
C PRO A 261 -19.76 25.72 -21.89
N LYS A 262 -19.57 26.28 -23.09
CA LYS A 262 -18.45 25.93 -23.98
C LYS A 262 -17.14 26.64 -23.63
N THR A 263 -17.22 27.77 -22.92
CA THR A 263 -16.04 28.60 -22.61
C THR A 263 -15.90 28.84 -21.11
N THR A 264 -16.95 28.62 -20.32
CA THR A 264 -16.94 28.92 -18.89
C THR A 264 -16.08 27.92 -18.14
N THR A 265 -15.05 28.44 -17.47
CA THR A 265 -14.12 27.66 -16.69
C THR A 265 -14.63 27.36 -15.29
N ILE A 266 -14.03 26.35 -14.66
CA ILE A 266 -14.23 26.03 -13.25
C ILE A 266 -13.91 27.23 -12.34
N ALA A 267 -12.84 27.98 -12.65
CA ALA A 267 -12.41 29.12 -11.87
C ALA A 267 -13.44 30.27 -11.90
N GLU A 268 -14.03 30.53 -13.07
CA GLU A 268 -15.11 31.52 -13.20
C GLU A 268 -16.36 31.13 -12.40
N MET A 269 -16.72 29.84 -12.41
CA MET A 269 -17.86 29.35 -11.62
C MET A 269 -17.58 29.38 -10.12
N ASP A 270 -16.32 29.17 -9.71
CA ASP A 270 -15.87 29.29 -8.32
C ASP A 270 -15.85 30.72 -7.82
N GLU A 271 -15.41 31.66 -8.65
CA GLU A 271 -15.42 33.08 -8.33
C GLU A 271 -16.85 33.62 -8.21
N LEU A 272 -17.76 33.15 -9.07
CA LEU A 272 -19.17 33.51 -9.00
C LEU A 272 -19.88 32.94 -7.76
N ASP A 273 -19.41 31.78 -7.26
CA ASP A 273 -19.96 31.00 -6.15
C ASP A 273 -21.51 30.98 -6.07
N PRO A 274 -22.23 30.58 -7.15
CA PRO A 274 -23.68 30.61 -7.13
C PRO A 274 -24.23 29.52 -6.21
N ILE A 275 -25.21 29.90 -5.39
CA ILE A 275 -25.92 29.01 -4.47
C ILE A 275 -27.29 28.66 -5.03
N PHE A 276 -27.61 27.36 -5.05
CA PHE A 276 -28.86 26.81 -5.56
C PHE A 276 -29.70 26.20 -4.44
N GLU A 277 -31.02 26.31 -4.57
CA GLU A 277 -31.97 25.57 -3.73
C GLU A 277 -32.32 24.22 -4.37
N CYS A 278 -32.09 23.12 -3.65
CA CYS A 278 -32.58 21.80 -4.07
C CYS A 278 -34.08 21.66 -3.80
N VAL A 279 -34.92 21.94 -4.81
CA VAL A 279 -36.39 21.86 -4.70
C VAL A 279 -36.91 20.44 -4.39
N ASN A 280 -36.18 19.40 -4.81
CA ASN A 280 -36.54 18.00 -4.53
C ASN A 280 -36.24 17.59 -3.08
N CYS A 281 -35.13 18.10 -2.52
CA CYS A 281 -34.73 17.83 -1.14
C CYS A 281 -35.77 18.36 -0.14
N ARG A 282 -36.53 19.40 -0.52
CA ARG A 282 -37.66 19.91 0.27
C ARG A 282 -38.80 18.90 0.43
N ARG A 283 -39.01 18.03 -0.57
CA ARG A 283 -40.12 17.07 -0.59
C ARG A 283 -39.79 15.74 0.09
N PHE A 284 -38.52 15.34 0.07
CA PHE A 284 -38.06 14.03 0.54
C PHE A 284 -37.05 14.10 1.70
N GLY A 285 -36.78 15.30 2.23
CA GLY A 285 -35.80 15.50 3.30
C GLY A 285 -36.19 14.78 4.59
N GLY A 286 -35.21 14.16 5.23
CA GLY A 286 -35.32 13.55 6.57
C GLY A 286 -35.67 14.58 7.67
N PRO A 287 -35.27 14.36 8.94
CA PRO A 287 -35.79 15.13 10.08
C PRO A 287 -35.51 16.65 10.03
N VAL A 288 -34.59 17.12 9.18
CA VAL A 288 -34.30 18.54 8.99
C VAL A 288 -35.29 19.14 7.98
N LYS A 289 -36.33 19.80 8.48
CA LYS A 289 -37.32 20.51 7.67
C LYS A 289 -36.72 21.84 7.18
N GLY A 290 -36.42 21.95 5.87
CA GLY A 290 -35.99 23.21 5.27
C GLY A 290 -35.47 23.08 3.83
N PRO A 291 -35.37 24.19 3.08
CA PRO A 291 -34.71 24.20 1.78
C PRO A 291 -33.23 23.86 1.95
N LYS A 292 -32.73 22.88 1.18
CA LYS A 292 -31.31 22.52 1.17
C LYS A 292 -30.60 23.42 0.16
N MET A 293 -29.77 24.33 0.67
CA MET A 293 -28.89 25.17 -0.15
C MET A 293 -27.61 24.41 -0.48
N ILE A 294 -27.19 24.45 -1.74
CA ILE A 294 -26.00 23.77 -2.24
C ILE A 294 -25.24 24.69 -3.19
N ASN A 295 -23.91 24.57 -3.24
CA ASN A 295 -23.12 25.23 -4.27
C ASN A 295 -23.30 24.55 -5.63
N TRP A 296 -22.78 25.18 -6.68
CA TRP A 296 -22.91 24.71 -8.06
C TRP A 296 -22.38 23.29 -8.28
N ARG A 297 -21.28 22.90 -7.61
CA ARG A 297 -20.76 21.53 -7.68
C ARG A 297 -21.70 20.51 -7.04
N GLY A 298 -22.25 20.84 -5.87
CA GLY A 298 -23.23 20.01 -5.18
C GLY A 298 -24.50 19.83 -5.97
N ALA A 299 -24.90 20.83 -6.77
CA ALA A 299 -26.05 20.74 -7.66
C ALA A 299 -25.85 19.71 -8.79
N VAL A 300 -24.63 19.58 -9.33
CA VAL A 300 -24.31 18.53 -10.31
C VAL A 300 -24.22 17.16 -9.64
N SER A 301 -23.42 17.04 -8.58
CA SER A 301 -23.15 15.74 -7.95
C SER A 301 -24.36 15.13 -7.23
N GLY A 302 -25.37 15.93 -6.88
CA GLY A 302 -26.58 15.49 -6.18
C GLY A 302 -27.75 15.05 -7.07
N SER A 303 -27.59 15.07 -8.40
CA SER A 303 -28.63 14.78 -9.41
C SER A 303 -28.47 13.42 -10.10
#